data_AF-A0A1X1SSR7-F1
#
_entry.id   AF-A0A1X1SSR7-F1
#
_cell.length_a   1.000
_cell.length_b   1.000
_cell.length_c   1.000
_cell.angle_alpha   90.00
_cell.angle_beta   90.00
_cell.angle_gamma   90.00
#
_symmetry.space_group_name_H-M   'P 1'
#
loop_
_entity.id
_entity.type
_entity.pdbx_description
1 polymer ?
#
loop_
_entity_poly.entity_id
_entity_poly.type
_entity_poly.pdbx_seq_one_letter_code
_entity_poly.pdbx_strand_id
1 'polypeptide(L)'
;MTGELYLGYRGDDANTPFGKFFKPEMAPLPKHVVEALQHGLQGGMALLAYEDAASVAEEGYQQTENGFGVLDDGSYQVSVLTDMPGVTPRMWSWWFGWHGCDTRRYKLWHPRAHLSAAWKDGKDDLSYIGRWSLISEYIGSSMLNGAIQFVAPAEMGCPPDSDDAVAICARLGASDAPVDVGWFIHHVRSTERGAEMRSRFWMGGSHIAVRKAPGVASRAVRPIAARVLGSPEVSARNLLVHCAQEMNHLAGFLPELYRAFGNE
;
A
#
# COMPACT_ATOMS: atom_id res chain seq x y z
N MET A 1 -16.62 -4.00 -18.63
CA MET A 1 -17.65 -2.95 -18.46
C MET A 1 -17.27 -2.16 -17.23
N THR A 2 -16.82 -0.92 -17.37
CA THR A 2 -16.53 -0.06 -16.23
C THR A 2 -17.86 0.46 -15.71
N GLY A 3 -18.39 -0.20 -14.67
CA GLY A 3 -19.48 0.36 -13.90
C GLY A 3 -19.10 1.72 -13.32
N GLU A 4 -20.10 2.51 -12.96
CA GLU A 4 -19.90 3.79 -12.26
C GLU A 4 -19.01 3.58 -11.02
N LEU A 5 -17.99 4.41 -10.83
CA LEU A 5 -17.16 4.37 -9.63
C LEU A 5 -17.91 5.03 -8.46
N TYR A 6 -17.93 4.37 -7.31
CA TYR A 6 -18.57 4.91 -6.11
C TYR A 6 -17.91 4.43 -4.82
N LEU A 7 -18.01 5.28 -3.79
CA LEU A 7 -17.56 5.00 -2.44
C LEU A 7 -18.55 4.12 -1.67
N GLY A 8 -17.98 3.26 -0.83
CA GLY A 8 -18.72 2.35 0.05
C GLY A 8 -19.55 1.30 -0.69
N TYR A 9 -20.39 0.63 0.08
CA TYR A 9 -21.38 -0.32 -0.44
C TYR A 9 -22.69 0.39 -0.78
N ARG A 10 -23.32 0.01 -1.89
CA ARG A 10 -24.64 0.47 -2.34
C ARG A 10 -25.47 -0.72 -2.82
N GLY A 11 -26.80 -0.57 -2.81
CA GLY A 11 -27.71 -1.58 -3.36
C GLY A 11 -27.49 -2.96 -2.74
N ASP A 12 -27.09 -3.93 -3.56
CA ASP A 12 -26.85 -5.32 -3.20
C ASP A 12 -25.37 -5.66 -2.93
N ASP A 13 -24.47 -4.68 -2.83
CA ASP A 13 -23.04 -4.94 -2.51
C ASP A 13 -22.86 -5.75 -1.21
N ALA A 14 -23.73 -5.49 -0.23
CA ALA A 14 -23.74 -6.20 1.04
C ALA A 14 -24.27 -7.65 0.94
N ASN A 15 -24.93 -8.02 -0.17
CA ASN A 15 -25.50 -9.35 -0.41
C ASN A 15 -24.41 -10.34 -0.87
N THR A 16 -23.33 -10.42 -0.10
CA THR A 16 -22.21 -11.34 -0.28
C THR A 16 -21.90 -12.04 1.05
N PRO A 17 -21.30 -13.23 1.05
CA PRO A 17 -20.92 -13.91 2.29
C PRO A 17 -20.04 -13.06 3.22
N PHE A 18 -19.17 -12.23 2.63
CA PHE A 18 -18.28 -11.33 3.36
C PHE A 18 -18.87 -9.93 3.60
N GLY A 19 -20.10 -9.64 3.12
CA GLY A 19 -20.68 -8.30 3.19
C GLY A 19 -20.83 -7.76 4.62
N LYS A 20 -21.04 -8.65 5.59
CA LYS A 20 -21.10 -8.34 7.03
C LYS A 20 -19.80 -7.72 7.61
N PHE A 21 -18.68 -7.86 6.91
CA PHE A 21 -17.40 -7.28 7.33
C PHE A 21 -17.23 -5.82 6.90
N PHE A 22 -18.13 -5.28 6.06
CA PHE A 22 -18.06 -3.88 5.67
C PHE A 22 -18.45 -2.97 6.83
N LYS A 23 -17.49 -2.17 7.32
CA LYS A 23 -17.66 -1.24 8.44
C LYS A 23 -17.37 0.18 7.94
N PRO A 24 -18.38 1.02 7.64
CA PRO A 24 -18.15 2.35 7.07
C PRO A 24 -17.42 3.31 8.03
N GLU A 25 -17.60 3.10 9.33
CA GLU A 25 -16.92 3.86 10.38
C GLU A 25 -15.54 3.28 10.64
N MET A 26 -14.50 4.08 10.42
CA MET A 26 -13.11 3.71 10.68
C MET A 26 -12.69 4.20 12.07
N ALA A 27 -11.81 3.45 12.73
CA ALA A 27 -11.22 3.87 14.00
C ALA A 27 -10.41 5.17 13.83
N PRO A 28 -10.19 5.94 14.90
CA PRO A 28 -9.25 7.05 14.89
C PRO A 28 -7.85 6.61 14.44
N LEU A 29 -7.07 7.54 13.89
CA LEU A 29 -5.66 7.28 13.58
C LEU A 29 -4.90 6.89 14.86
N PRO A 30 -3.96 5.93 14.78
CA PRO A 30 -3.08 5.61 15.89
C PRO A 30 -2.29 6.84 16.36
N LYS A 31 -2.04 6.93 17.67
CA LYS A 31 -1.42 8.10 18.29
C LYS A 31 -0.07 8.45 17.69
N HIS A 32 0.78 7.44 17.44
CA HIS A 32 2.11 7.65 16.85
C HIS A 32 2.06 8.20 15.42
N VAL A 33 0.99 7.92 14.67
CA VAL A 33 0.75 8.51 13.33
C VAL A 33 0.33 9.97 13.47
N VAL A 34 -0.55 10.28 14.44
CA VAL A 34 -0.96 11.66 14.73
C VAL A 34 0.25 12.50 15.15
N GLU A 35 1.13 11.96 15.99
CA GLU A 35 2.37 12.61 16.41
C GLU A 35 3.31 12.83 15.21
N ALA A 36 3.48 11.84 14.33
CA ALA A 36 4.28 11.99 13.10
C ALA A 36 3.73 13.11 12.19
N LEU A 37 2.41 13.24 12.05
CA LEU A 37 1.77 14.34 11.32
C LEU A 37 2.01 15.70 11.97
N GLN A 38 2.07 15.77 13.30
CA GLN A 38 2.34 17.00 14.05
C GLN A 38 3.82 17.40 14.01
N HIS A 39 4.74 16.43 13.96
CA HIS A 39 6.17 16.70 13.77
C HIS A 39 6.47 17.26 12.38
N GLY A 40 5.69 16.87 11.36
CA GLY A 40 5.84 17.36 9.99
C GLY A 40 6.94 16.65 9.21
N LEU A 41 7.50 17.37 8.23
CA LEU A 41 8.51 16.82 7.32
C LEU A 41 9.82 16.49 8.06
N GLN A 42 10.38 15.33 7.74
CA GLN A 42 11.69 14.92 8.22
C GLN A 42 12.77 15.20 7.18
N GLY A 43 13.99 15.49 7.65
CA GLY A 43 15.16 15.63 6.78
C GLY A 43 15.55 14.30 6.15
N GLY A 44 16.05 14.32 4.91
CA GLY A 44 16.32 13.12 4.11
C GLY A 44 17.22 12.07 4.79
N MET A 45 18.20 12.49 5.61
CA MET A 45 19.08 11.57 6.35
C MET A 45 18.36 10.74 7.44
N ALA A 46 17.16 11.16 7.87
CA ALA A 46 16.36 10.41 8.82
C ALA A 46 15.45 9.37 8.13
N LEU A 47 15.30 9.47 6.80
CA LEU A 47 14.41 8.60 6.02
C LEU A 47 15.18 7.40 5.50
N LEU A 48 14.51 6.25 5.41
CA LEU A 48 15.12 5.05 4.85
C LEU A 48 15.36 5.23 3.34
N ALA A 49 16.61 5.13 2.90
CA ALA A 49 16.96 5.14 1.48
C ALA A 49 16.43 3.89 0.76
N TYR A 50 16.17 4.00 -0.55
CA TYR A 50 15.65 2.88 -1.34
C TYR A 50 16.69 1.75 -1.48
N GLU A 51 17.96 2.11 -1.55
CA GLU A 51 19.09 1.18 -1.64
C GLU A 51 19.17 0.28 -0.40
N ASP A 52 18.71 0.78 0.74
CA ASP A 52 18.67 0.08 2.02
C ASP A 52 17.27 -0.48 2.34
N ALA A 53 16.37 -0.55 1.35
CA ALA A 53 14.97 -0.93 1.54
C ALA A 53 14.80 -2.25 2.31
N ALA A 54 15.66 -3.23 2.03
CA ALA A 54 15.66 -4.55 2.67
C ALA A 54 15.89 -4.51 4.20
N SER A 55 16.55 -3.46 4.73
CA SER A 55 16.79 -3.31 6.18
C SER A 55 15.50 -3.16 6.99
N VAL A 56 14.34 -2.93 6.34
CA VAL A 56 13.03 -3.01 7.00
C VAL A 56 12.72 -4.41 7.55
N ALA A 57 13.44 -5.45 7.09
CA ALA A 57 13.32 -6.81 7.61
C ALA A 57 14.25 -7.08 8.80
N GLU A 58 15.21 -6.20 9.09
CA GLU A 58 16.16 -6.37 10.20
C GLU A 58 15.47 -6.24 11.57
N GLU A 59 16.12 -6.79 12.59
CA GLU A 59 15.69 -6.68 13.98
C GLU A 59 15.65 -5.22 14.45
N GLY A 60 14.76 -4.93 15.40
CA GLY A 60 14.59 -3.59 15.94
C GLY A 60 13.83 -2.66 14.98
N TYR A 61 14.10 -1.36 15.13
CA TYR A 61 13.40 -0.28 14.46
C TYR A 61 14.39 0.69 13.84
N GLN A 62 13.99 1.30 12.72
CA GLN A 62 14.75 2.34 12.04
C GLN A 62 14.51 3.69 12.73
N GLN A 63 15.36 4.66 12.40
CA GLN A 63 15.23 6.03 12.93
C GLN A 63 13.84 6.63 12.68
N THR A 64 13.22 6.31 11.53
CA THR A 64 11.87 6.75 11.18
C THR A 64 10.96 5.56 10.89
N GLU A 65 10.21 5.14 11.90
CA GLU A 65 9.12 4.17 11.72
C GLU A 65 7.79 4.84 11.31
N ASN A 66 7.63 6.12 11.67
CA ASN A 66 6.43 6.90 11.42
C ASN A 66 6.82 8.32 11.00
N GLY A 67 6.56 8.67 9.75
CA GLY A 67 6.93 9.98 9.24
C GLY A 67 7.06 10.00 7.73
N PHE A 68 7.36 11.18 7.20
CA PHE A 68 7.53 11.41 5.78
C PHE A 68 8.47 12.59 5.54
N GLY A 69 9.05 12.64 4.35
CA GLY A 69 9.87 13.77 3.92
C GLY A 69 10.07 13.81 2.41
N VAL A 70 10.52 14.96 1.92
CA VAL A 70 10.82 15.21 0.51
C VAL A 70 12.34 15.28 0.35
N LEU A 71 12.86 14.59 -0.66
CA LEU A 71 14.29 14.51 -0.97
C LEU A 71 14.69 15.53 -2.04
N ASP A 72 15.99 15.76 -2.19
CA ASP A 72 16.56 16.79 -3.08
C ASP A 72 16.18 16.62 -4.56
N ASP A 73 15.92 15.39 -5.01
CA ASP A 73 15.48 15.09 -6.37
C ASP A 73 13.96 15.23 -6.59
N GLY A 74 13.24 15.71 -5.57
CA GLY A 74 11.78 15.86 -5.56
C GLY A 74 11.01 14.55 -5.34
N SER A 75 11.70 13.43 -5.08
CA SER A 75 11.06 12.24 -4.53
C SER A 75 10.62 12.47 -3.08
N TYR A 76 9.80 11.57 -2.57
CA TYR A 76 9.40 11.56 -1.18
C TYR A 76 9.37 10.14 -0.63
N GLN A 77 9.63 10.04 0.67
CA GLN A 77 9.60 8.79 1.42
C GLN A 77 8.51 8.86 2.49
N VAL A 78 7.79 7.76 2.69
CA VAL A 78 6.79 7.62 3.76
C VAL A 78 7.06 6.35 4.54
N SER A 79 6.99 6.44 5.87
CA SER A 79 7.11 5.33 6.81
C SER A 79 5.89 5.29 7.73
N VAL A 80 5.28 4.12 7.87
CA VAL A 80 4.14 3.89 8.78
C VAL A 80 4.31 2.54 9.48
N LEU A 81 4.23 2.56 10.81
CA LEU A 81 4.11 1.37 11.65
C LEU A 81 2.63 1.12 11.99
N THR A 82 2.18 -0.11 11.82
CA THR A 82 0.81 -0.55 12.18
C THR A 82 0.90 -1.72 13.15
N ASP A 83 0.38 -1.54 14.37
CA ASP A 83 0.24 -2.62 15.35
C ASP A 83 -1.02 -3.43 15.05
N MET A 84 -0.90 -4.76 15.00
CA MET A 84 -2.00 -5.64 14.56
C MET A 84 -2.19 -6.82 15.52
N PRO A 85 -2.83 -6.58 16.68
CA PRO A 85 -3.08 -7.64 17.67
C PRO A 85 -3.91 -8.79 17.09
N GLY A 86 -3.51 -10.03 17.36
CA GLY A 86 -4.19 -11.24 16.89
C GLY A 86 -4.08 -11.52 15.38
N VAL A 87 -3.36 -10.68 14.63
CA VAL A 87 -3.04 -10.92 13.21
C VAL A 87 -1.76 -11.73 13.09
N THR A 88 -1.65 -12.56 12.05
CA THR A 88 -0.42 -13.29 11.69
C THR A 88 0.06 -12.84 10.30
N PRO A 89 1.37 -12.96 10.00
CA PRO A 89 1.92 -12.65 8.67
C PRO A 89 1.17 -13.35 7.52
N ARG A 90 0.83 -14.63 7.71
CA ARG A 90 0.05 -15.43 6.73
C ARG A 90 -1.31 -14.83 6.38
N MET A 91 -2.00 -14.17 7.32
CA MET A 91 -3.30 -13.53 7.04
C MET A 91 -3.15 -12.40 6.03
N TRP A 92 -2.05 -11.65 6.06
CA TRP A 92 -1.77 -10.60 5.09
C TRP A 92 -1.40 -11.14 3.73
N SER A 93 -0.58 -12.19 3.67
CA SER A 93 -0.28 -12.86 2.40
C SER A 93 -1.55 -13.39 1.73
N TRP A 94 -2.47 -13.98 2.51
CA TRP A 94 -3.78 -14.40 2.01
C TRP A 94 -4.61 -13.21 1.52
N TRP A 95 -4.71 -12.15 2.31
CA TRP A 95 -5.51 -10.97 1.99
C TRP A 95 -5.15 -10.40 0.61
N PHE A 96 -3.85 -10.19 0.35
CA PHE A 96 -3.35 -9.66 -0.91
C PHE A 96 -3.65 -10.56 -2.12
N GLY A 97 -3.77 -11.88 -1.92
CA GLY A 97 -4.25 -12.79 -2.97
C GLY A 97 -5.78 -12.76 -3.15
N TRP A 98 -6.53 -12.61 -2.05
CA TRP A 98 -7.97 -12.77 -2.00
C TRP A 98 -8.78 -11.54 -2.42
N HIS A 99 -8.29 -10.33 -2.12
CA HIS A 99 -9.09 -9.10 -2.31
C HIS A 99 -9.15 -8.63 -3.78
N GLY A 100 -8.13 -8.94 -4.59
CA GLY A 100 -7.91 -8.27 -5.88
C GLY A 100 -8.86 -8.65 -7.02
N CYS A 101 -9.65 -9.71 -6.85
CA CYS A 101 -10.59 -10.19 -7.88
C CYS A 101 -12.04 -9.68 -7.70
N ASP A 102 -12.36 -9.00 -6.59
CA ASP A 102 -13.71 -8.46 -6.33
C ASP A 102 -13.61 -7.07 -5.69
N THR A 103 -14.16 -6.07 -6.37
CA THR A 103 -14.17 -4.67 -5.90
C THR A 103 -14.84 -4.51 -4.53
N ARG A 104 -15.84 -5.33 -4.19
CA ARG A 104 -16.50 -5.28 -2.88
C ARG A 104 -15.53 -5.71 -1.78
N ARG A 105 -14.67 -6.71 -2.03
CA ARG A 105 -13.60 -7.11 -1.10
C ARG A 105 -12.61 -5.96 -0.90
N TYR A 106 -12.16 -5.31 -1.98
CA TYR A 106 -11.25 -4.17 -1.88
C TYR A 106 -11.81 -3.02 -1.04
N LYS A 107 -13.11 -2.76 -1.14
CA LYS A 107 -13.83 -1.75 -0.35
C LYS A 107 -13.91 -2.05 1.15
N LEU A 108 -13.77 -3.31 1.57
CA LEU A 108 -13.68 -3.65 3.01
C LEU A 108 -12.47 -2.98 3.66
N TRP A 109 -11.38 -2.81 2.91
CA TRP A 109 -10.09 -2.34 3.41
C TRP A 109 -10.10 -0.86 3.76
N HIS A 110 -10.67 -0.04 2.87
CA HIS A 110 -10.81 1.39 3.08
C HIS A 110 -12.17 1.89 2.57
N PRO A 111 -13.21 1.89 3.42
CA PRO A 111 -14.60 2.18 3.02
C PRO A 111 -14.82 3.60 2.48
N ARG A 112 -13.88 4.51 2.79
CA ARG A 112 -13.92 5.93 2.44
C ARG A 112 -13.00 6.33 1.28
N ALA A 113 -12.24 5.41 0.71
CA ALA A 113 -11.26 5.72 -0.33
C ALA A 113 -11.25 4.75 -1.51
N HIS A 114 -11.43 3.45 -1.27
CA HIS A 114 -11.34 2.43 -2.31
C HIS A 114 -12.60 2.41 -3.17
N LEU A 115 -12.44 2.50 -4.50
CA LEU A 115 -13.54 2.52 -5.46
C LEU A 115 -13.62 1.23 -6.27
N SER A 116 -12.49 0.73 -6.74
CA SER A 116 -12.41 -0.50 -7.53
C SER A 116 -11.04 -1.15 -7.45
N ALA A 117 -11.03 -2.47 -7.61
CA ALA A 117 -9.84 -3.27 -7.87
C ALA A 117 -10.19 -4.41 -8.82
N ALA A 118 -9.26 -4.71 -9.73
CA ALA A 118 -9.31 -5.88 -10.59
C ALA A 118 -7.89 -6.31 -10.97
N TRP A 119 -7.66 -7.62 -10.99
CA TRP A 119 -6.43 -8.16 -11.57
C TRP A 119 -6.37 -7.91 -13.07
N LYS A 120 -5.23 -7.42 -13.55
CA LYS A 120 -4.99 -7.13 -14.98
C LYS A 120 -5.14 -8.38 -15.87
N ASP A 121 -4.81 -9.55 -15.33
CA ASP A 121 -4.95 -10.84 -16.03
C ASP A 121 -6.38 -11.40 -16.00
N GLY A 122 -7.28 -10.76 -15.25
CA GLY A 122 -8.69 -11.16 -15.11
C GLY A 122 -8.92 -12.45 -14.33
N LYS A 123 -7.88 -13.05 -13.73
CA LYS A 123 -8.00 -14.33 -13.00
C LYS A 123 -8.36 -14.10 -11.54
N ASP A 124 -8.92 -15.12 -10.90
CA ASP A 124 -9.34 -15.14 -9.50
C ASP A 124 -8.46 -16.02 -8.60
N ASP A 125 -7.31 -16.48 -9.11
CA ASP A 125 -6.32 -17.23 -8.34
C ASP A 125 -5.95 -16.47 -7.04
N LEU A 126 -5.88 -17.18 -5.91
CA LEU A 126 -5.46 -16.64 -4.61
C LEU A 126 -3.93 -16.44 -4.53
N SER A 127 -3.43 -15.58 -5.41
CA SER A 127 -2.02 -15.23 -5.51
C SER A 127 -1.89 -13.79 -5.98
N TYR A 128 -0.79 -13.12 -5.62
CA TYR A 128 -0.55 -11.74 -6.01
C TYR A 128 0.85 -11.51 -6.61
N ILE A 129 1.86 -12.27 -6.20
CA ILE A 129 3.24 -12.12 -6.70
C ILE A 129 3.29 -12.30 -8.23
N GLY A 130 3.89 -11.34 -8.92
CA GLY A 130 3.97 -11.29 -10.38
C GLY A 130 2.71 -10.73 -11.05
N ARG A 131 1.66 -10.41 -10.29
CA ARG A 131 0.39 -9.90 -10.81
C ARG A 131 0.26 -8.39 -10.63
N TRP A 132 -0.65 -7.83 -11.42
CA TRP A 132 -0.92 -6.39 -11.42
C TRP A 132 -2.34 -6.15 -10.93
N SER A 133 -2.49 -5.45 -9.82
CA SER A 133 -3.79 -4.94 -9.37
C SER A 133 -4.04 -3.57 -10.02
N LEU A 134 -5.09 -3.47 -10.81
CA LEU A 134 -5.56 -2.21 -11.38
C LEU A 134 -6.63 -1.65 -10.45
N ILE A 135 -6.35 -0.49 -9.86
CA ILE A 135 -7.18 0.12 -8.82
C ILE A 135 -7.65 1.52 -9.20
N SER A 136 -8.81 1.90 -8.67
CA SER A 136 -9.23 3.30 -8.58
C SER A 136 -9.51 3.63 -7.12
N GLU A 137 -8.89 4.69 -6.61
CA GLU A 137 -9.04 5.08 -5.21
C GLU A 137 -8.74 6.56 -4.97
N TYR A 138 -9.11 7.04 -3.78
CA TYR A 138 -8.73 8.35 -3.30
C TYR A 138 -7.51 8.30 -2.38
N ILE A 139 -6.51 9.13 -2.65
CA ILE A 139 -5.47 9.49 -1.69
C ILE A 139 -5.62 10.98 -1.36
N GLY A 140 -6.12 11.26 -0.16
CA GLY A 140 -6.66 12.58 0.16
C GLY A 140 -7.86 12.91 -0.73
N SER A 141 -7.85 14.08 -1.36
CA SER A 141 -8.92 14.49 -2.30
C SER A 141 -8.65 14.09 -3.76
N SER A 142 -7.52 13.45 -4.03
CA SER A 142 -7.10 13.08 -5.39
C SER A 142 -7.58 11.67 -5.72
N MET A 143 -8.44 11.53 -6.73
CA MET A 143 -8.76 10.23 -7.31
C MET A 143 -7.62 9.82 -8.25
N LEU A 144 -7.08 8.62 -8.07
CA LEU A 144 -6.04 8.06 -8.90
C LEU A 144 -6.44 6.71 -9.49
N ASN A 145 -5.88 6.40 -10.66
CA ASN A 145 -5.96 5.10 -11.30
C ASN A 145 -4.58 4.45 -11.24
N GLY A 146 -4.42 3.49 -10.33
CA GLY A 146 -3.15 2.86 -10.01
C GLY A 146 -2.97 1.50 -10.68
N ALA A 147 -1.73 1.18 -11.04
CA ALA A 147 -1.27 -0.17 -11.33
C ALA A 147 -0.24 -0.57 -10.28
N ILE A 148 -0.64 -1.46 -9.38
CA ILE A 148 0.23 -2.06 -8.35
C ILE A 148 0.78 -3.36 -8.90
N GLN A 149 2.09 -3.42 -9.14
CA GLN A 149 2.77 -4.56 -9.76
C GLN A 149 3.55 -5.30 -8.68
N PHE A 150 2.99 -6.38 -8.18
CA PHE A 150 3.60 -7.12 -7.09
C PHE A 150 4.79 -7.93 -7.58
N VAL A 151 5.88 -7.86 -6.81
CA VAL A 151 7.15 -8.54 -7.09
C VAL A 151 7.52 -9.46 -5.94
N ALA A 152 8.42 -10.41 -6.19
CA ALA A 152 8.92 -11.25 -5.10
C ALA A 152 9.76 -10.41 -4.11
N PRO A 153 9.79 -10.75 -2.80
CA PRO A 153 10.60 -10.04 -1.80
C PRO A 153 12.06 -9.84 -2.22
N ALA A 154 12.65 -10.87 -2.85
CA ALA A 154 14.03 -10.87 -3.31
C ALA A 154 14.33 -9.79 -4.37
N GLU A 155 13.34 -9.31 -5.14
CA GLU A 155 13.54 -8.22 -6.11
C GLU A 155 13.83 -6.87 -5.43
N MET A 156 13.41 -6.71 -4.18
CA MET A 156 13.73 -5.55 -3.34
C MET A 156 14.80 -5.87 -2.26
N GLY A 157 15.47 -7.02 -2.39
CA GLY A 157 16.51 -7.47 -1.47
C GLY A 157 16.00 -8.00 -0.12
N CYS A 158 14.68 -8.10 0.08
CA CYS A 158 14.12 -8.65 1.32
C CYS A 158 14.41 -10.16 1.44
N PRO A 159 14.50 -10.68 2.68
CA PRO A 159 14.61 -12.11 2.91
C PRO A 159 13.37 -12.86 2.38
N PRO A 160 13.48 -14.17 2.11
CA PRO A 160 12.32 -15.00 1.81
C PRO A 160 11.28 -14.96 2.93
N ASP A 161 10.00 -15.06 2.56
CA ASP A 161 8.90 -15.17 3.51
C ASP A 161 9.05 -16.42 4.40
N SER A 162 8.52 -16.33 5.61
CA SER A 162 8.47 -17.38 6.62
C SER A 162 7.12 -17.34 7.36
N ASP A 163 6.90 -18.30 8.28
CA ASP A 163 5.70 -18.29 9.13
C ASP A 163 5.62 -17.02 10.00
N ASP A 164 6.77 -16.44 10.36
CA ASP A 164 6.89 -15.30 11.26
C ASP A 164 7.11 -13.96 10.57
N ALA A 165 7.34 -13.93 9.26
CA ALA A 165 7.52 -12.69 8.52
C ALA A 165 7.16 -12.84 7.04
N VAL A 166 6.46 -11.84 6.49
CA VAL A 166 6.20 -11.73 5.04
C VAL A 166 6.49 -10.31 4.55
N ALA A 167 7.02 -10.19 3.33
CA ALA A 167 7.25 -8.92 2.67
C ALA A 167 6.35 -8.77 1.43
N ILE A 168 5.35 -7.88 1.50
CA ILE A 168 4.58 -7.51 0.31
C ILE A 168 5.30 -6.35 -0.38
N CYS A 169 5.86 -6.63 -1.54
CA CYS A 169 6.65 -5.68 -2.33
C CYS A 169 5.95 -5.37 -3.65
N ALA A 170 5.96 -4.09 -4.07
CA ALA A 170 5.40 -3.73 -5.37
C ALA A 170 6.01 -2.49 -6.01
N ARG A 171 6.00 -2.49 -7.34
CA ARG A 171 6.18 -1.30 -8.18
C ARG A 171 4.83 -0.60 -8.37
N LEU A 172 4.79 0.70 -8.10
CA LEU A 172 3.61 1.55 -8.26
C LEU A 172 3.69 2.38 -9.55
N GLY A 173 2.57 2.49 -10.26
CA GLY A 173 2.47 3.32 -11.46
C GLY A 173 1.04 3.68 -11.83
N ALA A 174 0.88 4.43 -12.93
CA ALA A 174 -0.42 4.74 -13.50
C ALA A 174 -0.98 3.53 -14.26
N SER A 175 -2.28 3.26 -14.17
CA SER A 175 -2.91 2.18 -14.97
C SER A 175 -3.31 2.62 -16.37
N ASP A 176 -3.48 3.93 -16.59
CA ASP A 176 -3.88 4.56 -17.86
C ASP A 176 -2.71 5.13 -18.67
N ALA A 177 -1.49 5.15 -18.10
CA ALA A 177 -0.28 5.60 -18.77
C ALA A 177 0.89 4.63 -18.52
N PRO A 178 1.88 4.51 -19.43
CA PRO A 178 3.02 3.61 -19.27
C PRO A 178 4.10 4.17 -18.33
N VAL A 179 3.70 4.76 -17.21
CA VAL A 179 4.59 5.44 -16.26
C VAL A 179 4.48 4.79 -14.89
N ASP A 180 5.62 4.42 -14.34
CA ASP A 180 5.77 4.02 -12.96
C ASP A 180 6.35 5.17 -12.13
N VAL A 181 5.94 5.25 -10.87
CA VAL A 181 6.12 6.44 -10.03
C VAL A 181 6.75 6.12 -8.68
N GLY A 182 6.74 4.87 -8.23
CA GLY A 182 7.33 4.52 -6.94
C GLY A 182 7.36 3.05 -6.61
N TRP A 183 7.78 2.74 -5.40
CA TRP A 183 7.87 1.40 -4.83
C TRP A 183 7.32 1.39 -3.42
N PHE A 184 6.87 0.23 -2.95
CA PHE A 184 6.62 0.03 -1.53
C PHE A 184 7.08 -1.33 -1.05
N ILE A 185 7.33 -1.39 0.27
CA ILE A 185 7.40 -2.63 1.05
C ILE A 185 6.42 -2.51 2.21
N HIS A 186 5.58 -3.52 2.39
CA HIS A 186 4.89 -3.80 3.65
C HIS A 186 5.53 -5.04 4.27
N HIS A 187 6.42 -4.83 5.24
CA HIS A 187 7.04 -5.93 5.97
C HIS A 187 6.21 -6.24 7.22
N VAL A 188 5.59 -7.41 7.25
CA VAL A 188 4.76 -7.88 8.36
C VAL A 188 5.55 -8.91 9.14
N ARG A 189 5.80 -8.67 10.44
CA ARG A 189 6.49 -9.62 11.32
C ARG A 189 5.67 -9.94 12.57
N SER A 190 5.79 -11.17 13.05
CA SER A 190 5.19 -11.63 14.29
C SER A 190 5.69 -10.80 15.48
N THR A 191 4.80 -10.59 16.45
CA THR A 191 5.10 -10.05 17.78
C THR A 191 4.44 -10.94 18.83
N GLU A 192 4.75 -10.75 20.11
CA GLU A 192 4.10 -11.51 21.21
C GLU A 192 2.57 -11.39 21.22
N ARG A 193 2.02 -10.33 20.61
CA ARG A 193 0.59 -10.02 20.62
C ARG A 193 -0.13 -10.26 19.29
N GLY A 194 0.57 -10.68 18.25
CA GLY A 194 0.04 -10.78 16.89
C GLY A 194 1.13 -10.46 15.88
N ALA A 195 0.98 -9.37 15.15
CA ALA A 195 1.98 -8.89 14.20
C ALA A 195 2.08 -7.37 14.23
N GLU A 196 3.15 -6.84 13.65
CA GLU A 196 3.26 -5.44 13.26
C GLU A 196 3.60 -5.36 11.77
N MET A 197 3.15 -4.29 11.11
CA MET A 197 3.48 -4.00 9.71
C MET A 197 4.30 -2.72 9.65
N ARG A 198 5.48 -2.81 9.02
CA ARG A 198 6.37 -1.70 8.72
C ARG A 198 6.25 -1.38 7.23
N SER A 199 5.51 -0.31 6.93
CA SER A 199 5.28 0.17 5.57
C SER A 199 6.32 1.20 5.18
N ARG A 200 6.88 1.07 3.98
CA ARG A 200 7.81 2.03 3.37
C ARG A 200 7.38 2.31 1.95
N PHE A 201 7.31 3.59 1.59
CA PHE A 201 7.02 4.04 0.23
C PHE A 201 8.13 4.95 -0.26
N TRP A 202 8.56 4.76 -1.51
CA TRP A 202 9.52 5.60 -2.21
C TRP A 202 8.93 6.05 -3.53
N MET A 203 8.66 7.35 -3.67
CA MET A 203 7.78 7.87 -4.72
C MET A 203 8.38 9.11 -5.39
N GLY A 204 8.12 9.31 -6.68
CA GLY A 204 8.58 10.49 -7.41
C GLY A 204 10.07 10.47 -7.74
N GLY A 205 10.61 11.60 -8.17
CA GLY A 205 12.04 11.81 -8.46
C GLY A 205 12.68 10.67 -9.29
N SER A 206 13.75 10.09 -8.74
CA SER A 206 14.49 8.99 -9.33
C SER A 206 13.66 7.72 -9.54
N HIS A 207 12.58 7.53 -8.79
CA HIS A 207 11.66 6.40 -8.90
C HIS A 207 10.66 6.55 -10.05
N ILE A 208 10.69 7.62 -10.85
CA ILE A 208 9.87 7.72 -12.06
C ILE A 208 10.55 7.00 -13.23
N ALA A 209 9.82 6.08 -13.87
CA ALA A 209 10.29 5.33 -15.04
C ALA A 209 9.18 5.14 -16.09
N VAL A 210 9.55 5.15 -17.37
CA VAL A 210 8.65 4.78 -18.47
C VAL A 210 8.79 3.29 -18.72
N ARG A 211 7.68 2.56 -18.71
CA ARG A 211 7.66 1.11 -18.91
C ARG A 211 8.22 0.74 -20.27
N LYS A 212 9.07 -0.29 -20.32
CA LYS A 212 9.69 -0.81 -21.55
C LYS A 212 10.53 0.21 -22.33
N ALA A 213 10.98 1.30 -21.70
CA ALA A 213 11.80 2.32 -22.33
C ALA A 213 13.23 2.34 -21.74
N PRO A 214 14.25 2.75 -22.53
CA PRO A 214 15.61 2.95 -22.01
C PRO A 214 15.66 4.02 -20.91
N GLY A 215 16.57 3.88 -19.94
CA GLY A 215 16.68 4.82 -18.80
C GLY A 215 16.98 6.28 -19.15
N VAL A 216 17.36 6.59 -20.39
CA VAL A 216 17.48 7.97 -20.88
C VAL A 216 16.11 8.62 -21.14
N ALA A 217 15.11 7.83 -21.54
CA ALA A 217 13.75 8.32 -21.77
C ALA A 217 13.04 8.68 -20.46
N SER A 218 13.31 7.93 -19.38
CA SER A 218 12.74 8.23 -18.06
C SER A 218 13.25 9.58 -17.50
N ARG A 219 14.53 9.92 -17.69
CA ARG A 219 15.08 11.22 -17.28
C ARG A 219 14.40 12.40 -17.95
N ALA A 220 14.07 12.27 -19.24
CA ALA A 220 13.42 13.33 -20.00
C ALA A 220 11.97 13.60 -19.53
N VAL A 221 11.23 12.57 -19.09
CA VAL A 221 9.83 12.73 -18.67
C VAL A 221 9.67 13.12 -17.20
N ARG A 222 10.69 12.91 -16.35
CA ARG A 222 10.64 13.19 -14.91
C ARG A 222 10.09 14.58 -14.55
N PRO A 223 10.56 15.69 -15.15
CA PRO A 223 10.05 17.02 -14.80
C PRO A 223 8.56 17.19 -15.12
N ILE A 224 8.09 16.60 -16.22
CA ILE A 224 6.70 16.67 -16.66
C ILE A 224 5.83 15.81 -15.74
N ALA A 225 6.26 14.57 -15.48
CA ALA A 225 5.56 13.65 -14.58
C ALA A 225 5.47 14.20 -13.16
N ALA A 226 6.55 14.79 -12.63
CA ALA A 226 6.56 15.43 -11.31
C ALA A 226 5.50 16.54 -11.20
N ARG A 227 5.31 17.34 -12.25
CA ARG A 227 4.29 18.40 -12.26
C ARG A 227 2.86 17.85 -12.23
N VAL A 228 2.64 16.66 -12.80
CA VAL A 228 1.34 15.97 -12.77
C VAL A 228 1.09 15.30 -11.42
N LEU A 229 2.13 14.78 -10.76
CA LEU A 229 2.05 14.15 -9.44
C LEU A 229 1.73 15.14 -8.29
N GLY A 230 1.75 16.45 -8.56
CA GLY A 230 1.39 17.48 -7.61
C GLY A 230 2.50 17.76 -6.59
N SER A 231 2.13 18.29 -5.43
CA SER A 231 3.09 18.60 -4.37
C SER A 231 3.55 17.32 -3.68
N PRO A 232 4.87 16.99 -3.68
CA PRO A 232 5.39 15.80 -3.01
C PRO A 232 5.11 15.81 -1.51
N GLU A 233 5.12 16.97 -0.86
CA GLU A 233 4.76 17.11 0.56
C GLU A 233 3.31 16.70 0.82
N VAL A 234 2.37 17.22 0.02
CA VAL A 234 0.94 16.90 0.17
C VAL A 234 0.68 15.43 -0.14
N SER A 235 1.31 14.90 -1.19
CA SER A 235 1.19 13.50 -1.57
C SER A 235 1.76 12.57 -0.50
N ALA A 236 2.93 12.89 0.07
CA ALA A 236 3.54 12.13 1.15
C ALA A 236 2.67 12.13 2.41
N ARG A 237 2.16 13.30 2.81
CA ARG A 237 1.25 13.44 3.96
C ARG A 237 -0.03 12.65 3.76
N ASN A 238 -0.65 12.75 2.59
CA ASN A 238 -1.90 12.03 2.30
C ASN A 238 -1.67 10.52 2.23
N LEU A 239 -0.54 10.07 1.69
CA LEU A 239 -0.17 8.65 1.64
C LEU A 239 0.07 8.08 3.05
N LEU A 240 0.72 8.84 3.95
CA LEU A 240 0.88 8.45 5.35
C LEU A 240 -0.48 8.24 6.02
N VAL A 241 -1.42 9.18 5.84
CA VAL A 241 -2.78 9.07 6.40
C VAL A 241 -3.52 7.87 5.82
N HIS A 242 -3.47 7.71 4.49
CA HIS A 242 -4.16 6.64 3.78
C HIS A 242 -3.68 5.26 4.25
N CYS A 243 -2.36 5.04 4.26
CA CYS A 243 -1.77 3.78 4.73
C CYS A 243 -2.12 3.52 6.21
N ALA A 244 -2.03 4.54 7.07
CA ALA A 244 -2.43 4.36 8.46
C ALA A 244 -3.92 4.02 8.61
N GLN A 245 -4.81 4.61 7.81
CA GLN A 245 -6.24 4.32 7.88
C GLN A 245 -6.57 2.90 7.43
N GLU A 246 -6.11 2.51 6.25
CA GLU A 246 -6.48 1.21 5.65
C GLU A 246 -5.89 0.03 6.44
N MET A 247 -4.62 0.12 6.84
CA MET A 247 -3.93 -0.99 7.50
C MET A 247 -4.51 -1.25 8.89
N ASN A 248 -4.74 -0.17 9.67
CA ASN A 248 -5.38 -0.29 10.98
C ASN A 248 -6.83 -0.73 10.88
N HIS A 249 -7.57 -0.28 9.86
CA HIS A 249 -8.96 -0.69 9.67
C HIS A 249 -9.08 -2.18 9.38
N LEU A 250 -8.30 -2.69 8.41
CA LEU A 250 -8.29 -4.09 8.05
C LEU A 250 -7.81 -4.98 9.21
N ALA A 251 -6.74 -4.58 9.91
CA ALA A 251 -6.24 -5.32 11.08
C ALA A 251 -7.33 -5.55 12.15
N GLY A 252 -8.29 -4.63 12.29
CA GLY A 252 -9.39 -4.73 13.24
C GLY A 252 -10.42 -5.83 12.96
N PHE A 253 -10.41 -6.45 11.79
CA PHE A 253 -11.31 -7.58 11.47
C PHE A 253 -10.67 -8.71 10.65
N LEU A 254 -9.42 -8.54 10.19
CA LEU A 254 -8.71 -9.52 9.38
C LEU A 254 -8.67 -10.93 10.00
N PRO A 255 -8.45 -11.13 11.33
CA PRO A 255 -8.45 -12.48 11.90
C PRO A 255 -9.80 -13.21 11.79
N GLU A 256 -10.90 -12.49 11.95
CA GLU A 256 -12.24 -13.06 11.82
C GLU A 256 -12.59 -13.33 10.36
N LEU A 257 -12.23 -12.40 9.46
CA LEU A 257 -12.41 -12.57 8.03
C LEU A 257 -11.60 -13.78 7.51
N TYR A 258 -10.34 -13.90 7.93
CA TYR A 258 -9.48 -15.03 7.59
C TYR A 258 -10.03 -16.36 8.11
N ARG A 259 -10.59 -16.39 9.33
CA ARG A 259 -11.23 -17.60 9.85
C ARG A 259 -12.43 -18.04 9.00
N ALA A 260 -13.16 -17.09 8.44
CA ALA A 260 -14.35 -17.35 7.63
C ALA A 260 -14.03 -17.79 6.20
N PHE A 261 -12.96 -17.24 5.58
CA PHE A 261 -12.70 -17.38 4.14
C PHE A 261 -11.27 -17.83 3.79
N GLY A 262 -10.40 -18.05 4.78
CA GLY A 262 -8.99 -18.39 4.58
C GLY A 262 -8.72 -19.79 4.02
N ASN A 263 -9.77 -20.62 3.89
CA ASN A 263 -9.75 -21.97 3.31
C ASN A 263 -10.52 -22.06 1.98
N GLU A 264 -11.01 -20.94 1.43
CA GLU A 264 -11.43 -20.87 0.02
C GLU A 264 -10.25 -21.17 -0.90
#